data_AF-A0AA35VD65-F1
#
_entry.id   AF-A0AA35VD65-F1
#
_cell.length_a   1.000
_cell.length_b   1.000
_cell.length_c   1.000
_cell.angle_alpha   90.00
_cell.angle_beta   90.00
_cell.angle_gamma   90.00
#
_symmetry.space_group_name_H-M   'P 1'
#
loop_
_entity.id
_entity.type
_entity.pdbx_description
1 polymer ?
#
loop_
_entity_poly.entity_id
_entity_poly.type
_entity_poly.pdbx_seq_one_letter_code
_entity_poly.pdbx_strand_id
1 'polypeptide(L)'
;MESLYANTEIFGEALDTWSDLLNHQELERDFGNSSYRLFLKVGVCTAYLTSTLSDERKYEKFKENFHESTNGYKKILNIKDIDMVFFPVVRSAHIFVIVCNLKKPSIEILDNSAVEVDYEGKYGVILKPLVCTQFTTT
;
A
#
# COMPACT_ATOMS: atom_id res chain seq x y z
N MET A 1 -22.94 4.54 5.18
CA MET A 1 -21.86 3.83 4.47
C MET A 1 -22.53 2.94 3.43
N GLU A 2 -22.92 3.53 2.30
CA GLU A 2 -23.73 2.85 1.27
C GLU A 2 -22.88 1.91 0.39
N SER A 3 -21.56 2.07 0.39
CA SER A 3 -20.59 1.27 -0.37
C SER A 3 -20.39 -0.17 0.15
N LEU A 4 -20.98 -0.52 1.29
CA LEU A 4 -20.94 -1.88 1.85
C LEU A 4 -22.17 -2.72 1.48
N TYR A 5 -23.13 -2.17 0.75
CA TYR A 5 -24.26 -2.95 0.27
C TYR A 5 -23.79 -3.97 -0.79
N ALA A 6 -24.54 -5.07 -0.91
CA ALA A 6 -24.24 -6.05 -1.93
C ALA A 6 -24.31 -5.41 -3.33
N ASN A 7 -23.35 -5.76 -4.20
CA ASN A 7 -23.24 -5.26 -5.57
C ASN A 7 -23.00 -3.74 -5.71
N THR A 8 -22.51 -3.06 -4.66
CA THR A 8 -22.02 -1.68 -4.77
C THR A 8 -20.50 -1.62 -4.85
N GLU A 9 -19.97 -0.59 -5.51
CA GLU A 9 -18.53 -0.31 -5.54
C GLU A 9 -18.05 0.14 -4.15
N ILE A 10 -16.92 -0.40 -3.70
CA ILE A 10 -16.30 0.03 -2.45
C ILE A 10 -15.56 1.35 -2.70
N PHE A 11 -16.02 2.42 -2.06
CA PHE A 11 -15.34 3.71 -2.14
C PHE A 11 -14.03 3.73 -1.35
N GLY A 12 -13.09 4.59 -1.79
CA GLY A 12 -11.76 4.72 -1.19
C GLY A 12 -11.80 5.06 0.30
N GLU A 13 -12.78 5.83 0.76
CA GLU A 13 -12.96 6.19 2.16
C GLU A 13 -13.27 4.97 3.04
N ALA A 14 -13.96 3.98 2.49
CA ALA A 14 -14.18 2.72 3.20
C ALA A 14 -12.85 1.96 3.36
N LEU A 15 -12.03 1.90 2.31
CA LEU A 15 -10.69 1.30 2.36
C LEU A 15 -9.78 2.04 3.36
N ASP A 16 -9.81 3.37 3.36
CA ASP A 16 -9.02 4.18 4.29
C ASP A 16 -9.43 3.96 5.75
N THR A 17 -10.75 3.79 6.00
CA THR A 17 -11.27 3.43 7.33
C THR A 17 -10.79 2.05 7.75
N TRP A 18 -10.75 1.08 6.84
CA TRP A 18 -10.20 -0.25 7.10
C TRP A 18 -8.70 -0.19 7.42
N SER A 19 -7.92 0.60 6.67
CA SER A 19 -6.50 0.81 6.95
C SER A 19 -6.27 1.40 8.35
N ASP A 20 -7.07 2.38 8.76
CA ASP A 20 -7.00 2.95 10.11
C ASP A 20 -7.34 1.91 11.20
N LEU A 21 -8.39 1.11 11.00
CA LEU A 21 -8.76 0.04 11.93
C LEU A 21 -7.66 -1.01 12.07
N LEU A 22 -7.10 -1.48 10.95
CA LEU A 22 -6.05 -2.50 10.95
C LEU A 22 -4.76 -1.96 11.60
N ASN A 23 -4.38 -0.71 11.31
CA ASN A 23 -3.24 -0.07 11.99
C ASN A 23 -3.47 0.11 13.49
N HIS A 24 -4.72 0.38 13.91
CA HIS A 24 -5.05 0.44 15.34
C HIS A 24 -4.90 -0.93 16.01
N GLN A 25 -5.28 -2.02 15.34
CA GLN A 25 -5.11 -3.38 15.87
C GLN A 25 -3.63 -3.80 15.98
N GLU A 26 -2.74 -3.25 15.15
CA GLU A 26 -1.30 -3.49 15.26
C GLU A 26 -0.68 -2.95 16.57
N LEU A 27 -1.38 -2.05 17.27
CA LEU A 27 -1.01 -1.58 18.61
C LEU A 27 -1.10 -2.68 19.67
N GLU A 28 -1.97 -3.66 19.45
CA GLU A 28 -2.24 -4.79 20.35
C GLU A 28 -1.61 -6.11 19.85
N ARG A 29 -0.75 -6.05 18.82
CA ARG A 29 -0.11 -7.25 18.27
C ARG A 29 0.79 -7.94 19.31
N ASP A 30 1.02 -9.23 19.12
CA ASP A 30 2.00 -9.99 19.91
C ASP A 30 3.43 -9.57 19.54
N PHE A 31 4.00 -8.67 20.34
CA PHE A 31 5.33 -8.09 20.12
C PHE A 31 6.41 -9.18 20.12
N GLY A 32 7.11 -9.33 19.00
CA GLY A 32 8.23 -10.26 18.83
C GLY A 32 7.84 -11.58 18.15
N ASN A 33 6.57 -11.96 18.18
CA ASN A 33 6.08 -13.19 17.52
C ASN A 33 5.22 -12.91 16.28
N SER A 34 4.56 -11.75 16.22
CA SER A 34 3.79 -11.31 15.05
C SER A 34 4.58 -10.35 14.18
N SER A 35 4.41 -10.45 12.86
CA SER A 35 4.91 -9.43 11.93
C SER A 35 4.23 -8.10 12.18
N TYR A 36 5.03 -7.02 12.21
CA TYR A 36 4.49 -5.66 12.28
C TYR A 36 4.09 -5.18 10.89
N ARG A 37 2.80 -4.96 10.68
CA ARG A 37 2.24 -4.58 9.38
C ARG A 37 1.84 -3.11 9.40
N LEU A 38 2.02 -2.42 8.27
CA LEU A 38 1.52 -1.08 8.05
C LEU A 38 0.54 -1.08 6.87
N PHE A 39 -0.68 -0.61 7.11
CA PHE A 39 -1.74 -0.50 6.11
C PHE A 39 -1.89 0.95 5.69
N LEU A 40 -1.58 1.28 4.44
CA LEU A 40 -1.66 2.66 3.96
C LEU A 40 -3.04 2.99 3.41
N LYS A 41 -3.32 4.28 3.32
CA LYS A 41 -4.53 4.82 2.67
C LYS A 41 -4.36 4.86 1.15
N VAL A 42 -5.47 4.75 0.42
CA VAL A 42 -5.52 4.78 -1.06
C VAL A 42 -4.88 6.06 -1.60
N GLY A 43 -5.08 7.18 -0.92
CA GLY A 43 -4.51 8.48 -1.29
C GLY A 43 -2.98 8.51 -1.34
N VAL A 44 -2.28 7.61 -0.63
CA VAL A 44 -0.81 7.57 -0.60
C VAL A 44 -0.25 7.18 -1.96
N CYS A 45 -0.82 6.16 -2.61
CA CYS A 45 -0.37 5.70 -3.93
C CYS A 45 -0.94 6.50 -5.08
N THR A 46 -2.12 7.11 -4.90
CA THR A 46 -2.85 7.77 -5.98
C THR A 46 -2.00 8.80 -6.72
N ALA A 47 -1.28 9.67 -6.01
CA ALA A 47 -0.44 10.69 -6.62
C ALA A 47 0.69 10.13 -7.50
N TYR A 48 1.25 8.98 -7.12
CA TYR A 48 2.31 8.33 -7.88
C TYR A 48 1.75 7.64 -9.14
N LEU A 49 0.56 7.06 -9.02
CA LEU A 49 -0.06 6.22 -10.04
C LEU A 49 -0.81 6.99 -11.14
N THR A 50 -1.44 8.12 -10.79
CA THR A 50 -2.38 8.80 -11.69
C THR A 50 -1.92 10.17 -12.17
N SER A 51 -0.85 10.73 -11.60
CA SER A 51 -0.41 12.07 -11.97
C SER A 51 0.48 12.09 -13.22
N THR A 52 0.39 13.20 -13.97
CA THR A 52 1.26 13.52 -15.12
C THR A 52 2.54 14.25 -14.71
N LEU A 53 2.84 14.29 -13.41
CA LEU A 53 4.00 14.97 -12.86
C LEU A 53 5.29 14.22 -13.19
N SER A 54 6.44 14.91 -13.06
CA SER A 54 7.75 14.25 -13.13
C SER A 54 7.90 13.24 -11.98
N ASP A 55 8.82 12.28 -12.15
CA ASP A 55 9.05 11.23 -11.16
C ASP A 55 9.54 11.80 -9.82
N GLU A 56 10.35 12.87 -9.84
CA GLU A 56 10.76 13.57 -8.62
C GLU A 56 9.57 14.16 -7.89
N ARG A 57 8.65 14.83 -8.61
CA ARG A 57 7.49 15.47 -7.98
C ARG A 57 6.46 14.43 -7.51
N LYS A 58 6.33 13.30 -8.22
CA LYS A 58 5.54 12.14 -7.76
C LYS A 58 6.10 11.60 -6.45
N TYR A 59 7.43 11.44 -6.36
CA TYR A 59 8.09 10.98 -5.15
C TYR A 59 7.93 11.95 -3.98
N GLU A 60 8.05 13.26 -4.20
CA GLU A 60 7.78 14.26 -3.15
C GLU A 60 6.35 14.17 -2.64
N LYS A 61 5.36 14.12 -3.54
CA LYS A 61 3.95 13.94 -3.14
C LYS A 61 3.70 12.64 -2.41
N PHE A 62 4.34 11.54 -2.84
CA PHE A 62 4.25 10.27 -2.13
C PHE A 62 4.75 10.41 -0.69
N LYS A 63 5.90 11.06 -0.47
CA LYS A 63 6.43 11.32 0.88
C LYS A 63 5.48 12.17 1.72
N GLU A 64 4.93 13.25 1.14
CA GLU A 64 3.95 14.12 1.79
C GLU A 64 2.72 13.32 2.23
N ASN A 65 2.10 12.56 1.31
CA ASN A 65 0.92 11.74 1.60
C ASN A 65 1.20 10.61 2.60
N PHE A 66 2.36 9.95 2.48
CA PHE A 66 2.78 8.92 3.41
C PHE A 66 2.93 9.50 4.83
N HIS A 67 3.56 10.66 4.93
CA HIS A 67 3.75 11.35 6.20
C HIS A 67 2.43 11.76 6.85
N GLU A 68 1.50 12.30 6.06
CA GLU A 68 0.15 12.66 6.52
C GLU A 68 -0.62 11.42 6.97
N SER A 69 -0.63 10.36 6.16
CA SER A 69 -1.33 9.10 6.44
C SER A 69 -0.80 8.38 7.69
N THR A 70 0.46 8.62 8.07
CA THR A 70 1.10 7.95 9.22
C THR A 70 1.27 8.86 10.43
N ASN A 71 0.90 10.15 10.33
CA ASN A 71 1.16 11.17 11.36
C ASN A 71 0.59 10.80 12.74
N GLY A 72 -0.63 10.25 12.78
CA GLY A 72 -1.29 9.83 14.02
C GLY A 72 -0.57 8.69 14.76
N TYR A 73 0.26 7.93 14.04
CA TYR A 73 0.95 6.75 14.56
C TYR A 73 2.45 7.01 14.82
N LYS A 74 2.97 8.22 14.59
CA LYS A 74 4.41 8.55 14.71
C LYS A 74 5.07 8.21 16.03
N LYS A 75 4.32 8.20 17.14
CA LYS A 75 4.85 7.81 18.45
C LYS A 75 5.06 6.29 18.58
N ILE A 76 4.53 5.50 17.65
CA ILE A 76 4.39 4.04 17.74
C ILE A 76 5.00 3.33 16.51
N LEU A 77 5.04 4.00 15.35
CA LEU A 77 5.69 3.51 14.14
C LEU A 77 7.15 3.94 14.11
N ASN A 78 8.04 3.06 14.55
CA ASN A 78 9.41 3.07 14.05
C ASN A 78 9.43 2.29 12.74
N ILE A 79 9.68 3.00 11.63
CA ILE A 79 9.63 2.41 10.28
C ILE A 79 10.59 1.22 10.12
N LYS A 80 11.66 1.17 10.93
CA LYS A 80 12.64 0.08 10.95
C LYS A 80 12.09 -1.23 11.50
N ASP A 81 11.03 -1.15 12.29
CA ASP A 81 10.40 -2.31 12.93
C ASP A 81 9.25 -2.86 12.08
N ILE A 82 8.91 -2.19 10.96
CA ILE A 82 7.86 -2.62 10.04
C ILE A 82 8.38 -3.77 9.19
N ASP A 83 7.67 -4.89 9.24
CA ASP A 83 8.00 -6.10 8.51
C ASP A 83 7.33 -6.11 7.12
N MET A 84 6.15 -5.50 6.99
CA MET A 84 5.36 -5.49 5.75
C MET A 84 4.56 -4.19 5.59
N VAL A 85 4.46 -3.70 4.35
CA VAL A 85 3.65 -2.53 4.00
C VAL A 85 2.61 -2.90 2.95
N PHE A 86 1.35 -2.61 3.24
CA PHE A 86 0.19 -2.87 2.38
C PHE A 86 -0.28 -1.57 1.74
N PHE A 87 -0.27 -1.53 0.41
CA PHE A 87 -0.69 -0.40 -0.40
C PHE A 87 -1.99 -0.77 -1.14
N PRO A 88 -3.16 -0.31 -0.69
CA PRO A 88 -4.38 -0.48 -1.47
C PRO A 88 -4.31 0.40 -2.71
N VAL A 89 -4.62 -0.19 -3.86
CA VAL A 89 -4.64 0.49 -5.16
C VAL A 89 -6.03 0.38 -5.76
N VAL A 90 -6.57 1.53 -6.14
CA VAL A 90 -7.80 1.62 -6.92
C VAL A 90 -7.42 2.03 -8.33
N ARG A 91 -7.74 1.19 -9.31
CA ARG A 91 -7.49 1.48 -10.72
C ARG A 91 -8.62 0.92 -11.58
N SER A 92 -9.18 1.75 -12.45
CA SER A 92 -10.23 1.35 -13.40
C SER A 92 -11.40 0.60 -12.72
N ALA A 93 -11.86 1.11 -11.56
CA ALA A 93 -12.89 0.49 -10.71
C ALA A 93 -12.55 -0.92 -10.16
N HIS A 94 -11.28 -1.33 -10.24
CA HIS A 94 -10.76 -2.54 -9.61
C HIS A 94 -9.88 -2.20 -8.41
N ILE A 95 -9.98 -3.01 -7.36
CA ILE A 95 -9.20 -2.87 -6.12
C ILE A 95 -8.27 -4.06 -6.00
N PHE A 96 -6.98 -3.78 -5.80
CA PHE A 96 -5.98 -4.78 -5.45
C PHE A 96 -5.03 -4.21 -4.40
N VAL A 97 -4.23 -5.06 -3.78
CA VAL A 97 -3.28 -4.63 -2.73
C VAL A 97 -1.86 -5.03 -3.12
N ILE A 98 -0.95 -4.06 -3.15
CA ILE A 98 0.48 -4.33 -3.28
C ILE A 98 1.05 -4.53 -1.87
N VAL A 99 1.80 -5.60 -1.67
CA VAL A 99 2.43 -5.95 -0.40
C VAL A 99 3.93 -5.93 -0.58
N CYS A 100 4.60 -5.01 0.12
CA CYS A 100 6.05 -4.98 0.21
C CYS A 100 6.48 -5.71 1.49
N ASN A 101 7.11 -6.87 1.34
CA ASN A 101 7.71 -7.60 2.46
C ASN A 101 9.13 -7.09 2.69
N LEU A 102 9.35 -6.45 3.83
CA LEU A 102 10.63 -5.84 4.19
C LEU A 102 11.58 -6.82 4.88
N LYS A 103 11.05 -7.87 5.53
CA LYS A 103 11.88 -8.94 6.13
C LYS A 103 12.51 -9.85 5.10
N LYS A 104 11.70 -10.24 4.11
CA LYS A 104 12.12 -11.03 2.95
C LYS A 104 11.80 -10.16 1.74
N PRO A 105 12.74 -9.31 1.29
CA PRO A 105 12.54 -8.33 0.22
C PRO A 105 11.81 -8.94 -0.99
N SER A 106 10.50 -8.73 -1.03
CA SER A 106 9.60 -9.18 -2.09
C SER A 106 8.47 -8.18 -2.25
N ILE A 107 7.94 -8.14 -3.47
CA ILE A 107 6.72 -7.41 -3.77
C ILE A 107 5.71 -8.43 -4.29
N GLU A 108 4.55 -8.47 -3.65
CA GLU A 108 3.45 -9.37 -3.98
C GLU A 108 2.19 -8.55 -4.26
N ILE A 109 1.31 -9.06 -5.13
CA ILE A 109 -0.01 -8.46 -5.38
C ILE A 109 -1.07 -9.43 -4.88
N LEU A 110 -1.94 -8.94 -3.98
CA LEU A 110 -3.16 -9.60 -3.60
C LEU A 110 -4.30 -9.07 -4.48
N ASP A 111 -4.83 -9.94 -5.33
CA ASP A 111 -5.90 -9.64 -6.28
C ASP A 111 -6.91 -10.78 -6.25
N ASN A 112 -8.20 -10.43 -6.06
CA ASN A 112 -9.30 -11.38 -6.00
C ASN A 112 -10.06 -11.53 -7.33
N SER A 113 -9.63 -10.84 -8.39
CA SER A 113 -10.33 -10.90 -9.68
C SER A 113 -10.00 -12.19 -10.43
N ALA A 114 -11.05 -12.80 -10.97
CA ALA A 114 -10.94 -13.97 -11.87
C ALA A 114 -10.60 -13.57 -13.32
N VAL A 115 -10.30 -12.30 -13.57
CA VAL A 115 -10.10 -11.78 -14.94
C VAL A 115 -8.66 -12.07 -15.38
N GLU A 116 -8.53 -12.90 -16.42
CA GLU A 116 -7.27 -13.15 -17.11
C GLU A 116 -6.99 -12.03 -18.13
N VAL A 117 -6.45 -10.91 -17.63
CA VAL A 117 -5.82 -9.87 -18.45
C VAL A 117 -4.31 -9.99 -18.28
N ASP A 118 -3.55 -9.55 -19.29
CA ASP A 118 -2.10 -9.42 -19.12
C ASP A 118 -1.74 -8.51 -17.94
N TYR A 119 -0.57 -8.78 -17.35
CA TYR A 119 -0.13 -8.12 -16.12
C TYR A 119 -0.05 -6.59 -16.29
N GLU A 120 0.42 -6.12 -17.44
CA GLU A 120 0.56 -4.69 -17.73
C GLU A 120 -0.79 -4.01 -17.97
N GLY A 121 -1.75 -4.67 -18.63
CA GLY A 121 -3.10 -4.13 -18.75
C GLY A 121 -3.78 -3.99 -17.38
N LYS A 122 -3.59 -4.99 -16.51
CA LYS A 122 -4.25 -5.07 -15.20
C LYS A 122 -3.61 -4.17 -14.15
N TYR A 123 -2.31 -4.31 -13.95
CA TYR A 123 -1.57 -3.61 -12.90
C TYR A 123 -0.72 -2.48 -13.47
N GLY A 124 -0.50 -2.37 -14.79
CA GLY A 124 0.34 -1.33 -15.39
C GLY A 124 1.82 -1.55 -15.15
N VAL A 125 2.58 -0.52 -15.50
CA VAL A 125 4.02 -0.45 -15.21
C VAL A 125 4.30 -0.16 -13.73
N ILE A 126 3.31 -0.34 -12.83
CA ILE A 126 3.42 -0.09 -11.38
C ILE A 126 4.58 -0.91 -10.80
N LEU A 127 4.87 -2.06 -11.40
CA LEU A 127 5.95 -2.96 -11.01
C LEU A 127 6.73 -3.40 -12.26
N LYS A 128 7.41 -2.48 -12.95
CA LYS A 128 8.72 -2.90 -13.47
C LYS A 128 9.56 -3.15 -12.23
N PRO A 129 10.07 -4.37 -12.00
CA PRO A 129 10.86 -4.63 -10.81
C PRO A 129 11.95 -3.55 -10.78
N LEU A 130 11.93 -2.73 -9.73
CA LEU A 130 13.15 -2.16 -9.21
C LEU A 130 13.96 -3.37 -8.77
N VAL A 131 14.59 -4.03 -9.74
CA VAL A 131 15.71 -4.91 -9.48
C VAL A 131 16.66 -4.01 -8.74
N CYS A 132 16.69 -4.16 -7.41
CA CYS A 132 17.69 -3.56 -6.57
C CYS A 132 19.02 -4.21 -6.98
N THR A 133 19.58 -3.78 -8.10
CA THR A 133 20.98 -3.98 -8.38
C THR A 133 21.72 -3.13 -7.36
N GLN A 134 22.35 -3.85 -6.43
CA GLN A 134 23.37 -3.41 -5.48
C GLN A 134 22.89 -3.02 -4.07
N PHE A 135 22.75 -4.03 -3.23
CA PHE A 135 23.46 -4.01 -1.95
C PHE A 135 24.66 -4.96 -2.07
N THR A 136 25.78 -4.47 -2.57
CA THR A 136 27.08 -5.07 -2.24
C THR A 136 27.32 -4.78 -0.77
N THR A 137 27.10 -5.77 0.08
CA THR A 137 27.76 -5.81 1.38
C THR A 137 29.21 -6.26 1.16
N THR A 138 30.06 -5.71 2.02
CA THR A 138 31.51 -5.57 1.92
C THR A 138 32.27 -6.88 1.79
#